data_AF-A0A075LLM2-F1
#
_entry.id   AF-A0A075LLM2-F1
#
_cell.length_a   1.000
_cell.length_b   1.000
_cell.length_c   1.000
_cell.angle_alpha   90.00
_cell.angle_beta   90.00
_cell.angle_gamma   90.00
#
_symmetry.space_group_name_H-M   'P 1'
#
loop_
_entity.id
_entity.type
_entity.pdbx_description
1 polymer ?
#
loop_
_entity_poly.entity_id
_entity_poly.type
_entity_poly.pdbx_seq_one_letter_code
_entity_poly.pdbx_strand_id
1 'polypeptide(L)'
;MFDMLQFLVPLAIAAIAFFFNAAAKKGDKENNDPRRTQPPVKNWQEKQPRTSKEQRQQKQKQVKAPELVQAEQKADELRKQATDAIQQVVGVQSASSLRSNKEDQKIAKPIRLKRPTSRQLAEQVLWSEILGEPRAKKPHRTYNKRVQ
;
A
#
# COMPACT_ATOMS: atom_id res chain seq x y z
N MET A 1 -16.78 -25.42 -26.93
CA MET A 1 -16.48 -24.15 -26.22
C MET A 1 -15.99 -24.37 -24.79
N PHE A 2 -16.37 -25.46 -24.12
CA PHE A 2 -15.87 -25.79 -22.76
C PHE A 2 -14.40 -26.23 -22.72
N ASP A 3 -13.87 -26.83 -23.80
CA ASP A 3 -12.49 -27.32 -23.83
C ASP A 3 -11.44 -26.21 -23.73
N MET A 4 -11.64 -25.07 -24.39
CA MET A 4 -10.73 -23.93 -24.29
C MET A 4 -10.66 -23.37 -22.86
N LEU A 5 -11.77 -23.39 -22.12
CA LEU A 5 -11.79 -22.97 -20.72
C LEU A 5 -11.06 -23.97 -19.81
N GLN A 6 -11.13 -25.27 -20.11
CA GLN A 6 -10.41 -26.30 -19.35
C GLN A 6 -8.88 -26.16 -19.45
N PHE A 7 -8.35 -25.60 -20.54
CA PHE A 7 -6.93 -25.29 -20.66
C PHE A 7 -6.56 -23.91 -20.10
N LEU A 8 -7.47 -22.93 -20.19
CA LEU A 8 -7.17 -21.56 -19.79
C LEU A 8 -7.21 -21.36 -18.27
N VAL A 9 -8.07 -22.10 -17.56
CA VAL A 9 -8.17 -22.07 -16.09
C VAL A 9 -6.87 -22.55 -15.40
N PRO A 10 -6.33 -23.75 -15.69
CA PRO A 10 -5.08 -24.20 -15.07
C PRO A 10 -3.88 -23.34 -15.51
N LEU A 11 -3.87 -22.81 -16.74
CA LEU A 11 -2.83 -21.89 -17.20
C LEU A 11 -2.83 -20.58 -16.39
N ALA A 12 -4.01 -20.02 -16.12
CA ALA A 12 -4.15 -18.81 -15.29
C ALA A 12 -3.72 -19.06 -13.84
N ILE A 13 -4.10 -20.20 -13.26
CA ILE A 13 -3.71 -20.58 -11.89
C ILE A 13 -2.18 -20.78 -11.81
N ALA A 14 -1.58 -21.45 -12.80
CA ALA A 14 -0.13 -21.65 -12.86
C ALA A 14 0.63 -20.31 -12.99
N ALA A 15 0.14 -19.38 -13.81
CA ALA A 15 0.73 -18.05 -13.94
C ALA A 15 0.69 -17.29 -12.60
N ILE A 16 -0.46 -17.28 -11.92
CA ILE A 16 -0.61 -16.61 -10.62
C ILE A 16 0.32 -17.24 -9.56
N ALA A 17 0.35 -18.57 -9.47
CA ALA A 17 1.23 -19.29 -8.56
C ALA A 17 2.72 -19.01 -8.85
N PHE A 18 3.11 -18.91 -10.12
CA PHE A 18 4.46 -18.55 -10.52
C PHE A 18 4.82 -17.12 -10.10
N PHE A 19 3.91 -16.15 -10.26
CA PHE A 19 4.14 -14.77 -9.81
C PHE A 19 4.28 -14.67 -8.29
N PHE A 20 3.46 -15.38 -7.51
CA PHE A 20 3.60 -15.40 -6.04
C PHE A 20 4.88 -16.12 -5.59
N ASN A 21 5.25 -17.24 -6.21
CA ASN A 21 6.47 -17.97 -5.85
C ASN A 21 7.75 -17.23 -6.29
N ALA A 22 7.71 -16.52 -7.42
CA ALA A 22 8.79 -15.64 -7.87
C ALA A 22 8.95 -14.40 -6.97
N ALA A 23 7.84 -13.84 -6.47
CA ALA A 23 7.86 -12.74 -5.51
C ALA A 23 8.36 -13.18 -4.12
N ALA A 24 7.99 -14.37 -3.66
CA ALA A 24 8.43 -14.94 -2.37
C ALA A 24 9.92 -15.33 -2.36
N LYS A 25 10.48 -15.75 -3.50
CA LYS A 25 11.91 -16.13 -3.60
C LYS A 25 12.91 -14.99 -3.44
N LYS A 26 12.45 -13.74 -3.31
CA LYS A 26 13.33 -12.57 -3.11
C LYS A 26 13.61 -12.25 -1.62
N GLY A 27 12.99 -12.97 -0.67
CA GLY A 27 13.14 -12.72 0.77
C GLY A 27 13.97 -13.73 1.58
N ASP A 28 14.15 -14.98 1.10
CA ASP A 28 14.73 -16.07 1.91
C ASP A 28 16.07 -16.59 1.38
N LYS A 29 16.99 -15.69 1.03
CA LYS A 29 18.37 -16.07 0.66
C LYS A 29 19.46 -15.57 1.62
N GLU A 30 19.09 -15.10 2.81
CA GLU A 30 20.05 -14.64 3.83
C GLU A 30 20.25 -15.60 5.02
N ASN A 31 19.56 -16.74 5.07
CA ASN A 31 19.59 -17.64 6.24
C ASN A 31 20.30 -19.00 6.04
N ASN A 32 21.03 -19.20 4.94
CA ASN A 32 21.81 -20.42 4.71
C ASN A 32 23.31 -20.11 4.61
N ASP A 33 23.89 -19.66 5.72
CA ASP A 33 25.35 -19.61 5.89
C ASP A 33 25.77 -20.65 6.97
N PRO A 34 26.40 -21.79 6.59
CA PRO A 34 26.70 -22.88 7.52
C PRO A 34 27.91 -22.60 8.44
N ARG A 35 28.32 -21.34 8.61
CA ARG A 35 29.54 -20.95 9.36
C ARG A 35 29.28 -20.16 10.65
N ARG A 36 28.03 -20.03 11.10
CA ARG A 36 27.73 -19.38 12.39
C ARG A 36 27.89 -20.39 13.53
N THR A 37 29.12 -20.53 14.03
CA THR A 37 29.40 -21.20 15.31
C THR A 37 28.74 -20.41 16.44
N GLN A 38 27.82 -21.07 17.15
CA GLN A 38 27.30 -20.56 18.41
C GLN A 38 28.42 -20.54 19.45
N PRO A 39 28.62 -19.46 20.23
CA PRO A 39 29.49 -19.53 21.39
C PRO A 39 28.83 -20.39 22.47
N PRO A 40 29.60 -21.17 23.26
CA PRO A 40 29.05 -22.07 24.26
C PRO A 40 28.33 -21.30 25.37
N VAL A 41 27.09 -21.68 25.66
CA VAL A 41 26.31 -21.18 26.78
C VAL A 41 27.01 -21.61 28.07
N LYS A 42 27.70 -20.68 28.71
CA LYS A 42 28.30 -20.88 30.03
C LYS A 42 27.19 -20.92 31.06
N ASN A 43 26.96 -22.10 31.64
CA ASN A 43 26.00 -22.37 32.71
C ASN A 43 26.15 -21.34 33.85
N TRP A 44 25.27 -20.34 33.89
CA TRP A 44 25.17 -19.42 35.00
C TRP A 44 24.19 -20.01 36.01
N GLN A 45 24.73 -20.81 36.94
CA GLN A 45 23.97 -21.19 38.13
C GLN A 45 23.73 -19.93 38.97
N GLU A 46 22.47 -19.50 38.98
CA GLU A 46 21.98 -18.35 39.70
C GLU A 46 21.97 -18.66 41.21
N LYS A 47 23.05 -18.29 41.90
CA LYS A 47 23.04 -18.22 43.36
C LYS A 47 22.03 -17.14 43.78
N GLN A 48 20.93 -17.56 44.41
CA GLN A 48 20.03 -16.64 45.09
C GLN A 48 20.75 -15.91 46.23
N PRO A 49 20.64 -14.58 46.34
CA PRO A 49 20.72 -13.89 47.62
C PRO A 49 19.31 -13.51 48.05
N ARG A 50 18.79 -14.24 49.05
CA ARG A 50 17.64 -13.79 49.85
C ARG A 50 18.08 -12.62 50.72
N THR A 51 17.09 -11.79 51.04
CA THR A 51 17.07 -10.71 52.06
C THR A 51 17.98 -9.50 51.86
N SER A 52 17.48 -8.48 51.13
CA SER A 52 17.65 -7.06 51.50
C SER A 52 16.70 -6.19 50.66
N LYS A 53 15.38 -6.34 50.88
CA LYS A 53 14.36 -5.54 50.18
C LYS A 53 13.69 -4.45 51.02
N GLU A 54 13.94 -4.38 52.32
CA GLU A 54 13.27 -3.36 53.16
C GLU A 54 14.05 -2.05 53.33
N GLN A 55 15.39 -2.05 53.20
CA GLN A 55 16.16 -0.83 53.48
C GLN A 55 16.31 0.13 52.28
N ARG A 56 15.94 -0.28 51.06
CA ARG A 56 16.01 0.58 49.86
C ARG A 56 14.74 1.39 49.57
N GLN A 57 13.59 1.04 50.16
CA GLN A 57 12.33 1.72 49.85
C GLN A 57 12.10 2.99 50.67
N GLN A 58 12.81 3.20 51.78
CA GLN A 58 12.64 4.41 52.61
C GLN A 58 13.52 5.60 52.20
N LYS A 59 14.60 5.40 51.44
CA LYS A 59 15.48 6.50 50.98
C LYS A 59 15.09 7.16 49.65
N GLN A 60 14.09 6.65 48.94
CA GLN A 60 13.64 7.23 47.65
C GLN A 60 12.47 8.22 47.77
N LYS A 61 11.97 8.50 48.98
CA LYS A 61 10.86 9.46 49.18
C LYS A 61 11.30 10.90 49.49
N GLN A 62 12.58 11.16 49.65
CA GLN A 62 13.06 12.50 50.00
C GLN A 62 14.32 12.82 49.22
N VAL A 63 14.15 13.25 47.98
CA VAL A 63 14.77 14.41 47.32
C VAL A 63 14.26 14.30 45.88
N LYS A 64 13.14 14.92 45.57
CA LYS A 64 12.77 15.17 44.17
C LYS A 64 13.84 16.12 43.63
N ALA A 65 14.84 15.55 42.95
CA ALA A 65 15.81 16.33 42.21
C ALA A 65 15.04 17.24 41.24
N PRO A 66 15.42 18.52 41.08
CA PRO A 66 14.73 19.43 40.17
C PRO A 66 14.68 18.92 38.71
N GLU A 67 15.57 17.99 38.35
CA GLU A 67 15.56 17.29 37.06
C GLU A 67 14.33 16.41 36.83
N LEU A 68 13.78 15.78 37.88
CA LEU A 68 12.57 14.95 37.74
C LEU A 68 11.33 15.80 37.43
N VAL A 69 11.26 17.01 37.99
CA VAL A 69 10.16 17.95 37.71
C VAL A 69 10.25 18.48 36.28
N GLN A 70 11.45 18.74 35.77
CA GLN A 70 11.65 19.12 34.37
C GLN A 70 11.35 17.96 33.40
N ALA A 71 11.66 16.73 33.78
CA ALA A 71 11.34 15.55 32.98
C ALA A 71 9.82 15.30 32.91
N GLU A 72 9.10 15.47 34.03
CA GLU A 72 7.63 15.40 34.07
C GLU A 72 6.99 16.49 33.19
N GLN A 73 7.48 17.74 33.27
CA GLN A 73 6.98 18.85 32.43
C GLN A 73 7.20 18.58 30.93
N LYS A 74 8.39 18.12 30.54
CA LYS A 74 8.67 17.76 29.15
C LYS A 74 7.81 16.59 28.65
N ALA A 75 7.55 15.60 29.51
CA ALA A 75 6.68 14.48 29.16
C ALA A 75 5.24 14.95 28.92
N ASP A 76 4.74 15.89 29.73
CA ASP A 76 3.40 16.44 29.57
C ASP A 76 3.27 17.35 28.33
N GLU A 77 4.31 18.11 27.98
CA GLU A 77 4.36 18.88 26.73
C GLU A 77 4.31 17.97 25.50
N LEU A 78 5.10 16.89 25.50
CA LEU A 78 5.09 15.92 24.39
C LEU A 78 3.74 15.21 24.26
N ARG A 79 3.08 14.91 25.38
CA ARG A 79 1.73 14.33 25.37
C ARG A 79 0.71 15.27 24.75
N LYS A 80 0.76 16.57 25.08
CA LYS A 80 -0.13 17.59 24.49
C LYS A 80 0.10 17.73 22.99
N GLN A 81 1.35 17.78 22.56
CA GLN A 81 1.69 17.84 21.13
C GLN A 81 1.20 16.60 20.37
N ALA A 82 1.33 15.41 20.96
CA ALA A 82 0.83 14.18 20.36
C ALA A 82 -0.71 14.19 20.24
N THR A 83 -1.43 14.66 21.26
CA THR A 83 -2.90 14.75 21.20
C THR A 83 -3.37 15.75 20.14
N ASP A 84 -2.70 16.89 20.02
CA ASP A 84 -3.05 17.92 19.04
C ASP A 84 -2.79 17.43 17.60
N ALA A 85 -1.67 16.73 17.38
CA ALA A 85 -1.37 16.12 16.10
C ALA A 85 -2.40 15.04 15.70
N ILE A 86 -2.83 14.21 16.66
CA ILE A 86 -3.87 13.19 16.42
C ILE A 86 -5.20 13.87 16.06
N GLN A 87 -5.59 14.93 16.76
CA GLN A 87 -6.82 15.67 16.46
C GLN A 87 -6.80 16.29 15.06
N GLN A 88 -5.66 16.85 14.63
CA GLN A 88 -5.52 17.40 13.28
C GLN A 88 -5.65 16.32 12.20
N VAL A 89 -5.01 15.16 12.39
CA VAL A 89 -5.09 14.04 11.43
C VAL A 89 -6.52 13.50 11.34
N VAL A 90 -7.22 13.34 12.47
CA VAL A 90 -8.61 12.89 12.50
C VAL A 90 -9.54 13.89 11.81
N GLY A 91 -9.33 15.20 11.99
CA GLY A 91 -10.06 16.25 11.29
C GLY A 91 -9.87 16.21 9.77
N VAL A 92 -8.64 15.98 9.30
CA VAL A 92 -8.33 15.90 7.86
C VAL A 92 -8.88 14.60 7.24
N GLN A 93 -8.78 13.47 7.93
CA GLN A 93 -9.32 12.18 7.45
C GLN A 93 -10.84 12.17 7.40
N SER A 94 -11.52 12.80 8.36
CA SER A 94 -12.98 12.92 8.34
C SER A 94 -13.44 13.83 7.19
N ALA A 95 -12.73 14.94 6.91
CA ALA A 95 -13.02 15.80 5.77
C ALA A 95 -12.75 15.12 4.41
N SER A 96 -11.72 14.27 4.30
CA SER A 96 -11.40 13.55 3.06
C SER A 96 -12.33 12.37 2.79
N SER A 97 -12.73 11.62 3.82
CA SER A 97 -13.67 10.49 3.68
C SER A 97 -15.08 10.92 3.25
N LEU A 98 -15.53 12.12 3.64
CA LEU A 98 -16.79 12.70 3.17
C LEU A 98 -16.77 13.06 1.67
N ARG A 99 -15.60 13.36 1.09
CA ARG A 99 -15.46 13.60 -0.36
C ARG A 99 -15.41 12.29 -1.16
N SER A 100 -14.74 11.26 -0.64
CA SER A 100 -14.64 9.96 -1.32
C SER A 100 -15.99 9.26 -1.49
N ASN A 101 -16.87 9.33 -0.48
CA ASN A 101 -18.18 8.64 -0.54
C ASN A 101 -19.17 9.25 -1.56
N LYS A 102 -18.90 10.43 -2.11
CA LYS A 102 -19.78 11.08 -3.08
C LYS A 102 -19.47 10.70 -4.54
N GLU A 103 -18.29 10.13 -4.80
CA GLU A 103 -17.87 9.70 -6.14
C GLU A 103 -18.22 8.23 -6.43
N ASP A 104 -18.31 7.38 -5.41
CA ASP A 104 -18.57 5.94 -5.57
C ASP A 104 -20.03 5.59 -5.91
N GLN A 105 -20.97 6.54 -5.83
CA GLN A 105 -22.40 6.28 -6.11
C GLN A 105 -22.79 6.40 -7.60
N LYS A 106 -21.84 6.62 -8.51
CA LYS A 106 -22.10 6.61 -9.95
C LYS A 106 -21.35 5.46 -10.62
N ILE A 107 -21.65 4.23 -10.20
CA ILE A 107 -21.46 3.06 -11.08
C ILE A 107 -22.47 3.22 -12.22
N ALA A 108 -22.12 4.09 -13.18
CA ALA A 108 -22.87 4.30 -14.39
C ALA A 108 -22.97 2.95 -15.10
N LYS A 109 -24.20 2.53 -15.41
CA LYS A 109 -24.44 1.33 -16.22
C LYS A 109 -23.49 1.38 -17.42
N PRO A 110 -22.78 0.28 -17.75
CA PRO A 110 -21.86 0.29 -18.87
C PRO A 110 -22.61 0.75 -20.12
N ILE A 111 -22.18 1.87 -20.69
CA ILE A 111 -22.80 2.44 -21.89
C ILE A 111 -22.59 1.40 -22.99
N ARG A 112 -23.66 0.68 -23.34
CA ARG A 112 -23.66 -0.26 -24.46
C ARG A 112 -23.71 0.57 -25.74
N LEU A 113 -22.54 0.97 -26.23
CA LEU A 113 -22.41 1.62 -27.52
C LEU A 113 -22.86 0.63 -28.60
N LYS A 114 -23.94 0.97 -29.31
CA LYS A 114 -24.33 0.23 -30.51
C LYS A 114 -23.24 0.42 -31.55
N ARG A 115 -22.81 -0.66 -32.20
CA ARG A 115 -21.84 -0.55 -33.31
C ARG A 115 -22.51 0.25 -34.44
N PRO A 116 -21.90 1.35 -34.90
CA PRO A 116 -22.47 2.13 -36.00
C PRO A 116 -22.45 1.30 -37.29
N THR A 117 -23.44 1.54 -38.13
CA THR A 117 -23.47 0.96 -39.49
C THR A 117 -22.42 1.63 -40.38
N SER A 118 -22.01 0.97 -41.45
CA SER A 118 -21.04 1.53 -42.42
C SER A 118 -21.50 2.89 -42.98
N ARG A 119 -22.80 3.04 -43.23
CA ARG A 119 -23.41 4.29 -43.66
C ARG A 119 -23.26 5.41 -42.62
N GLN A 120 -23.54 5.12 -41.36
CA GLN A 120 -23.39 6.11 -40.27
C GLN A 120 -21.94 6.55 -40.09
N LEU A 121 -20.99 5.63 -40.26
CA LEU A 121 -19.57 5.97 -40.23
C LEU A 121 -19.18 6.90 -41.40
N ALA A 122 -19.67 6.62 -42.60
CA ALA A 122 -19.42 7.47 -43.76
C ALA A 122 -20.01 8.88 -43.58
N GLU A 123 -21.24 8.97 -43.06
CA GLU A 123 -21.88 10.26 -42.73
C GLU A 123 -21.08 11.03 -41.66
N GLN A 124 -20.59 10.36 -40.62
CA GLN A 124 -19.75 11.00 -39.61
C GLN A 124 -18.43 11.52 -40.18
N VAL A 125 -17.78 10.74 -41.06
CA VAL A 125 -16.56 11.17 -41.74
C VAL A 125 -16.85 12.39 -42.62
N LEU A 126 -17.96 12.38 -43.35
CA LEU A 126 -18.38 13.51 -44.17
C LEU A 126 -18.61 14.77 -43.32
N TRP A 127 -19.34 14.65 -42.21
CA TRP A 127 -19.58 15.77 -41.30
C TRP A 127 -18.31 16.28 -40.64
N SER A 128 -17.36 15.40 -40.32
CA SER A 128 -16.06 15.81 -39.78
C SER A 128 -15.23 16.60 -40.79
N GLU A 129 -15.41 16.36 -42.09
CA GLU A 129 -14.74 17.11 -43.17
C GLU A 129 -15.42 18.45 -43.44
N ILE A 130 -16.76 18.50 -43.36
CA ILE A 130 -17.54 19.73 -43.58
C ILE A 130 -17.33 20.72 -42.42
N LEU A 131 -17.36 20.23 -41.19
CA LEU A 131 -17.32 21.04 -39.97
C LEU A 131 -15.91 21.21 -39.40
N GLY A 132 -14.97 20.34 -39.78
CA GLY A 132 -13.59 20.35 -39.30
C GLY A 132 -12.59 21.00 -40.27
N GLU A 133 -11.33 21.08 -39.87
CA GLU A 133 -10.25 21.42 -40.80
C GLU A 133 -10.17 20.34 -41.90
N PRO A 134 -9.98 20.72 -43.18
CA PRO A 134 -9.96 19.76 -44.27
C PRO A 134 -8.86 18.71 -44.06
N ARG A 135 -9.17 17.42 -44.23
CA ARG A 135 -8.22 16.30 -44.12
C ARG A 135 -7.00 16.45 -45.02
N ALA A 136 -7.13 17.21 -46.11
CA ALA A 136 -6.03 17.54 -47.00
C ALA A 136 -4.85 18.20 -46.26
N LYS A 137 -5.10 18.93 -45.17
CA LYS A 137 -4.04 19.57 -44.35
C LYS A 137 -3.44 18.64 -43.30
N LYS A 138 -4.18 17.63 -42.82
CA LYS A 138 -3.74 16.68 -41.78
C LYS A 138 -4.28 15.27 -42.06
N PRO A 139 -3.67 14.51 -42.99
CA PRO A 139 -4.11 13.16 -43.27
C PRO A 139 -3.87 12.25 -42.06
N HIS A 140 -4.84 11.38 -41.75
CA HIS A 140 -4.65 10.37 -40.71
C HIS A 140 -3.59 9.36 -41.17
N ARG A 141 -2.58 9.15 -40.33
CA ARG A 141 -1.54 8.16 -40.58
C ARG A 141 -2.17 6.76 -40.57
N THR A 142 -2.18 6.09 -41.71
CA THR A 142 -2.56 4.68 -41.77
C THR A 142 -1.49 3.87 -41.05
N TYR A 143 -1.92 3.07 -40.08
CA TYR A 143 -1.05 2.13 -39.40
C TYR A 143 -0.84 0.94 -40.34
N ASN A 144 0.20 0.98 -41.16
CA ASN A 144 0.61 -0.18 -41.95
C ASN A 144 1.08 -1.26 -40.97
N LYS A 145 0.18 -2.18 -40.63
CA LYS A 145 0.52 -3.41 -39.91
C LYS A 145 1.44 -4.20 -40.84
N ARG A 146 2.74 -4.15 -40.54
CA ARG A 146 3.72 -5.02 -41.20
C ARG A 146 3.36 -6.45 -40.77
N VAL A 147 2.84 -7.24 -41.70
CA VAL A 147 2.64 -8.68 -41.51
C VAL A 147 4.05 -9.26 -41.42
N GLN A 148 4.39 -9.81 -40.26
CA GLN A 148 5.58 -10.66 -40.05
C GLN A 148 5.12 -12.11 -40.05
#